data_AF-A0A815GIC2-F1
#
_entry.id   AF-A0A815GIC2-F1
#
_cell.length_a   1.000
_cell.length_b   1.000
_cell.length_c   1.000
_cell.angle_alpha   90.00
_cell.angle_beta   90.00
_cell.angle_gamma   90.00
#
_symmetry.space_group_name_H-M   'P 1'
#
loop_
_entity.id
_entity.type
_entity.pdbx_description
1 polymer ?
#
loop_
_entity_poly.entity_id
_entity_poly.type
_entity_poly.pdbx_seq_one_letter_code
_entity_poly.pdbx_strand_id
1 'polypeptide(L)'
;MPNEYIANLKSINNTHLPLLKHMLKVGKEVAEKIAAKANARGSFAHFRYGYHAIPSMSLLHMHVISQDFISDSLKTKKHWNSFTSDYFLDASQVIDDLQANGSIHVDTTRMHKLLDNELQCHRCSNKFTTMPKLKQHLLTHTS
;
A
#
# COMPACT_ATOMS: atom_id res chain seq x y z
N MET A 1 6.32 -4.90 11.39
CA MET A 1 5.65 -4.01 12.37
C MET A 1 6.68 -3.59 13.41
N PRO A 2 6.61 -2.38 13.99
CA PRO A 2 7.49 -1.99 15.09
C PRO A 2 7.17 -2.79 16.36
N ASN A 3 8.18 -2.97 17.23
CA ASN A 3 7.99 -3.58 18.56
C ASN A 3 7.41 -2.58 19.56
N GLU A 4 7.60 -1.28 19.33
CA GLU A 4 7.00 -0.21 20.12
C GLU A 4 5.54 0.04 19.72
N TYR A 5 4.73 0.43 20.69
CA TYR A 5 3.33 0.78 20.44
C TYR A 5 3.23 2.17 19.81
N ILE A 6 2.98 2.21 18.51
CA ILE A 6 2.63 3.42 17.77
C ILE A 6 1.25 3.23 17.18
N ALA A 7 0.26 4.03 17.59
CA ALA A 7 -1.12 3.79 17.19
C ALA A 7 -1.34 3.86 15.68
N ASN A 8 -0.87 4.94 15.03
CA ASN A 8 -1.04 5.19 13.59
C ASN A 8 -0.13 6.35 13.12
N LEU A 9 -0.26 6.75 11.84
CA LEU A 9 0.52 7.84 11.24
C LEU A 9 0.30 9.22 11.87
N LYS A 10 -0.83 9.47 12.55
CA LYS A 10 -1.03 10.75 13.26
C LYS A 10 -0.24 10.82 14.57
N SER A 11 0.27 9.67 15.05
CA SER A 11 1.01 9.57 16.31
C SER A 11 2.53 9.62 16.15
N ILE A 12 3.04 9.60 14.91
CA ILE A 12 4.48 9.70 14.64
C ILE A 12 4.93 11.16 14.57
N ASN A 13 6.20 11.37 14.89
CA ASN A 13 6.92 12.65 14.81
C ASN A 13 8.38 12.36 14.41
N ASN A 14 9.22 13.40 14.32
CA ASN A 14 10.62 13.27 13.87
C ASN A 14 11.48 12.24 14.64
N THR A 15 11.18 11.91 15.91
CA THR A 15 11.92 10.88 16.64
C THR A 15 11.74 9.48 16.04
N HIS A 16 10.66 9.26 15.28
CA HIS A 16 10.34 7.98 14.64
C HIS A 16 10.95 7.84 13.22
N LEU A 17 11.60 8.88 12.68
CA LEU A 17 12.23 8.83 11.35
C LEU A 17 13.19 7.63 11.18
N PRO A 18 14.09 7.31 12.15
CA PRO A 18 14.95 6.14 12.04
C PRO A 18 14.16 4.83 11.93
N LEU A 19 13.06 4.70 12.68
CA LEU A 19 12.19 3.53 12.62
C LEU A 19 11.55 3.40 11.23
N LEU A 20 10.95 4.47 10.69
CA LEU A 20 10.29 4.42 9.38
C LEU A 20 11.28 4.05 8.26
N LYS A 21 12.48 4.66 8.29
CA LYS A 21 13.57 4.33 7.36
C LYS A 21 13.99 2.86 7.49
N HIS A 22 14.09 2.35 8.72
CA HIS A 22 14.40 0.94 8.97
C HIS A 22 13.29 -0.01 8.47
N MET A 23 12.01 0.30 8.73
CA MET A 23 10.88 -0.47 8.24
C MET A 23 10.87 -0.55 6.71
N LEU A 24 11.09 0.58 6.02
CA LEU A 24 11.18 0.62 4.56
C LEU A 24 12.36 -0.21 4.05
N LYS A 25 13.54 -0.10 4.66
CA LYS A 25 14.71 -0.92 4.32
C LYS A 25 14.40 -2.41 4.41
N VAL A 26 13.90 -2.86 5.57
CA VAL A 26 13.56 -4.28 5.78
C VAL A 26 12.47 -4.74 4.82
N GLY A 27 11.47 -3.90 4.54
CA GLY A 27 10.42 -4.21 3.56
C GLY A 27 10.97 -4.44 2.16
N LYS A 28 11.92 -3.61 1.71
CA LYS A 28 12.61 -3.78 0.42
C LYS A 28 13.43 -5.06 0.37
N GLU A 29 14.21 -5.35 1.42
CA GLU A 29 15.01 -6.58 1.49
C GLU A 29 14.13 -7.84 1.45
N VAL A 30 12.95 -7.81 2.08
CA VAL A 30 11.97 -8.91 2.01
C VAL A 30 11.40 -9.03 0.61
N ALA A 31 10.99 -7.93 -0.01
CA ALA A 31 10.46 -7.92 -1.37
C ALA A 31 11.48 -8.43 -2.40
N GLU A 32 12.76 -8.03 -2.30
CA GLU A 32 13.85 -8.51 -3.15
C GLU A 32 14.04 -10.02 -3.05
N LYS A 33 14.01 -10.58 -1.83
CA LYS A 33 14.10 -12.04 -1.62
C LYS A 33 12.91 -12.79 -2.23
N ILE A 34 11.71 -12.20 -2.18
CA ILE A 34 10.51 -12.79 -2.79
C ILE A 34 10.59 -12.68 -4.33
N ALA A 35 10.97 -11.50 -4.84
CA ALA A 35 11.12 -11.24 -6.26
C ALA A 35 12.20 -12.13 -6.90
N ALA A 36 13.34 -12.35 -6.24
CA ALA A 36 14.36 -13.27 -6.72
C ALA A 36 13.83 -14.70 -6.91
N LYS A 37 12.99 -15.19 -6.00
CA LYS A 37 12.32 -16.50 -6.11
C LYS A 37 11.26 -16.53 -7.22
N ALA A 38 10.54 -15.42 -7.43
CA ALA A 38 9.53 -15.30 -8.48
C ALA A 38 10.16 -15.18 -9.88
N ASN A 39 11.22 -14.39 -10.02
CA ASN A 39 11.98 -14.21 -11.26
C ASN A 39 12.63 -15.53 -11.71
N ALA A 40 13.14 -16.34 -10.76
CA ALA A 40 13.63 -17.69 -11.05
C ALA A 40 12.52 -18.61 -11.61
N ARG A 41 11.24 -18.27 -11.42
CA ARG A 41 10.07 -18.95 -11.99
C ARG A 41 9.48 -18.21 -13.20
N GLY A 42 10.19 -17.20 -13.74
CA GLY A 42 9.77 -16.44 -14.91
C GLY A 42 8.74 -15.34 -14.65
N SER A 43 8.47 -14.96 -13.39
CA SER A 43 7.48 -13.92 -13.04
C SER A 43 8.17 -12.69 -12.45
N PHE A 44 7.94 -11.52 -13.07
CA PHE A 44 8.42 -10.23 -12.57
C PHE A 44 7.43 -9.65 -11.56
N ALA A 45 7.85 -9.50 -10.30
CA ALA A 45 7.01 -8.95 -9.24
C ALA A 45 7.45 -7.52 -8.89
N HIS A 46 6.60 -6.54 -9.22
CA HIS A 46 6.73 -5.16 -8.73
C HIS A 46 6.06 -5.01 -7.37
N PHE A 47 6.72 -4.33 -6.43
CA PHE A 47 6.19 -4.10 -5.08
C PHE A 47 6.02 -2.61 -4.79
N ARG A 48 5.00 -2.29 -3.99
CA ARG A 48 4.86 -1.00 -3.31
C ARG A 48 5.03 -1.17 -1.81
N TYR A 49 5.44 -0.08 -1.16
CA TYR A 49 5.71 0.00 0.26
C TYR A 49 4.99 1.21 0.82
N GLY A 50 4.16 1.02 1.84
CA GLY A 50 3.37 2.15 2.31
C GLY A 50 2.37 1.79 3.39
N TYR A 51 1.47 2.72 3.64
CA TYR A 51 0.55 2.70 4.76
C TYR A 51 -0.85 3.05 4.27
N HIS A 52 -1.87 2.48 4.88
CA HIS A 52 -3.20 3.02 4.74
C HIS A 52 -3.30 4.37 5.48
N ALA A 53 -3.84 5.39 4.81
CA ALA A 53 -4.04 6.72 5.38
C ALA A 53 -4.88 6.69 6.66
N ILE A 54 -5.90 5.82 6.69
CA ILE A 54 -6.65 5.46 7.90
C ILE A 54 -6.49 3.95 8.11
N PRO A 55 -5.80 3.50 9.16
CA PRO A 55 -5.53 2.08 9.35
C PRO A 55 -6.78 1.32 9.81
N SER A 56 -6.93 0.09 9.36
CA SER A 56 -7.99 -0.83 9.81
C SER A 56 -7.64 -1.57 11.09
N MET A 57 -6.35 -1.60 11.45
CA MET A 57 -5.83 -2.22 12.67
C MET A 57 -5.21 -1.17 13.58
N SER A 58 -5.33 -1.40 14.88
CA SER A 58 -4.51 -0.72 15.88
C SER A 58 -3.04 -1.16 15.71
N LEU A 59 -2.12 -0.22 15.85
CA LEU A 59 -0.68 -0.30 15.53
C LEU A 59 -0.31 0.04 14.09
N LEU A 60 0.72 0.88 13.99
CA LEU A 60 1.42 1.22 12.77
C LEU A 60 1.97 -0.05 12.09
N HIS A 61 1.54 -0.29 10.87
CA HIS A 61 2.04 -1.38 10.04
C HIS A 61 2.28 -0.87 8.62
N MET A 62 3.47 -1.16 8.09
CA MET A 62 3.79 -0.89 6.70
C MET A 62 3.43 -2.12 5.87
N HIS A 63 2.72 -1.91 4.78
CA HIS A 63 2.46 -2.91 3.77
C HIS A 63 3.68 -3.07 2.86
N VAL A 64 4.00 -4.32 2.54
CA VAL A 64 4.85 -4.71 1.42
C VAL A 64 3.94 -5.50 0.50
N ILE A 65 3.56 -4.92 -0.64
CA ILE A 65 2.49 -5.46 -1.47
C ILE A 65 2.88 -5.52 -2.94
N SER A 66 2.72 -6.70 -3.55
CA SER A 66 2.92 -6.88 -4.99
C SER A 66 1.82 -6.19 -5.79
N GLN A 67 2.15 -5.71 -6.99
CA GLN A 67 1.26 -4.93 -7.85
C GLN A 67 0.49 -5.78 -8.88
N ASP A 68 0.46 -7.10 -8.70
CA ASP A 68 -0.36 -8.03 -9.48
C ASP A 68 -1.81 -8.05 -8.98
N PHE A 69 -2.00 -8.00 -7.64
CA PHE A 69 -3.30 -8.02 -6.96
C PHE A 69 -4.18 -9.23 -7.32
N ILE A 70 -3.55 -10.37 -7.64
CA ILE A 70 -4.24 -11.63 -7.93
C ILE A 70 -4.31 -12.44 -6.62
N SER A 71 -5.43 -12.30 -5.91
CA SER A 71 -5.66 -13.01 -4.64
C SER A 71 -7.13 -13.25 -4.39
N ASP A 72 -7.47 -14.41 -3.82
CA ASP A 72 -8.83 -14.73 -3.35
C ASP A 72 -9.30 -13.85 -2.19
N SER A 73 -8.36 -13.26 -1.47
CA SER A 73 -8.63 -12.32 -0.38
C SER A 73 -9.00 -10.91 -0.87
N LEU A 74 -8.74 -10.59 -2.14
CA LEU A 74 -9.17 -9.34 -2.77
C LEU A 74 -10.65 -9.42 -3.18
N LYS A 75 -11.55 -9.11 -2.23
CA LYS A 75 -12.99 -9.38 -2.36
C LYS A 75 -13.85 -8.15 -2.60
N THR A 76 -13.47 -6.99 -2.06
CA THR A 76 -14.35 -5.81 -1.99
C THR A 76 -13.74 -4.61 -2.71
N LYS A 77 -14.59 -3.67 -3.12
CA LYS A 77 -14.17 -2.37 -3.65
C LYS A 77 -13.24 -1.64 -2.68
N LYS A 78 -13.53 -1.71 -1.38
CA LYS A 78 -12.68 -1.09 -0.35
C LYS A 78 -11.29 -1.71 -0.31
N HIS A 79 -11.16 -3.04 -0.43
CA HIS A 79 -9.84 -3.68 -0.51
C HIS A 79 -9.06 -3.18 -1.74
N TRP A 80 -9.73 -3.03 -2.89
CA TRP A 80 -9.07 -2.52 -4.09
C TRP A 80 -8.61 -1.07 -3.90
N ASN A 81 -9.57 -0.17 -3.64
CA ASN A 81 -9.32 1.25 -3.56
C ASN A 81 -8.34 1.63 -2.42
N SER A 82 -8.27 0.84 -1.34
CA SER A 82 -7.32 1.11 -0.25
C SER A 82 -5.86 0.93 -0.66
N PHE A 83 -5.57 0.16 -1.70
CA PHE A 83 -4.21 -0.07 -2.21
C PHE A 83 -3.90 0.66 -3.53
N THR A 84 -4.92 1.04 -4.31
CA THR A 84 -4.75 1.57 -5.67
C THR A 84 -5.21 3.03 -5.84
N SER A 85 -5.36 3.77 -4.74
CA SER A 85 -5.64 5.21 -4.74
C SER A 85 -4.71 5.93 -3.77
N ASP A 86 -4.84 7.26 -3.66
CA ASP A 86 -4.15 8.09 -2.65
C ASP A 86 -4.45 7.67 -1.20
N TYR A 87 -5.38 6.74 -0.98
CA TYR A 87 -5.57 6.11 0.32
C TYR A 87 -4.34 5.32 0.77
N PHE A 88 -3.53 4.82 -0.17
CA PHE A 88 -2.26 4.17 0.09
C PHE A 88 -1.12 5.19 0.01
N LEU A 89 -0.59 5.57 1.17
CA LEU A 89 0.50 6.53 1.28
C LEU A 89 1.84 5.81 1.12
N ASP A 90 2.60 6.18 0.08
CA ASP A 90 3.93 5.59 -0.16
C ASP A 90 4.89 5.93 0.99
N ALA A 91 5.63 4.91 1.46
CA ALA A 91 6.47 5.02 2.64
C ALA A 91 7.59 6.07 2.49
N SER A 92 8.13 6.25 1.28
CA SER A 92 9.11 7.31 1.00
C SER A 92 8.51 8.70 1.18
N GLN A 93 7.31 8.93 0.62
CA GLN A 93 6.62 10.22 0.75
C GLN A 93 6.28 10.51 2.22
N VAL A 94 5.83 9.50 2.97
CA VAL A 94 5.58 9.65 4.42
C VAL A 94 6.85 10.04 5.17
N ILE A 95 8.01 9.47 4.83
CA ILE A 95 9.29 9.82 5.45
C ILE A 95 9.67 11.28 5.11
N ASP A 96 9.53 11.67 3.84
CA ASP A 96 9.88 13.01 3.36
C ASP A 96 8.97 14.08 4.00
N ASP A 97 7.65 13.82 4.01
CA ASP A 97 6.65 14.69 4.63
C ASP A 97 6.87 14.83 6.13
N LEU A 98 7.21 13.74 6.83
CA LEU A 98 7.53 13.79 8.25
C LEU A 98 8.78 14.63 8.50
N GLN A 99 9.83 14.42 7.70
CA GLN A 99 11.10 15.14 7.83
C GLN A 99 10.92 16.64 7.59
N ALA A 100 10.05 17.03 6.65
CA ALA A 100 9.78 18.43 6.34
C ALA A 100 8.85 19.09 7.37
N ASN A 101 7.79 18.41 7.81
CA ASN A 101 6.69 19.02 8.56
C ASN A 101 6.66 18.64 10.05
N GLY A 102 7.46 17.67 10.47
CA GLY A 102 7.49 17.14 11.84
C GLY A 102 6.30 16.27 12.25
N SER A 103 5.25 16.20 11.40
CA SER A 103 4.05 15.40 11.61
C SER A 103 3.39 15.02 10.28
N ILE A 104 2.52 14.02 10.29
CA ILE A 104 1.72 13.62 9.12
C ILE A 104 0.27 14.07 9.30
N HIS A 105 -0.21 14.86 8.34
CA HIS A 105 -1.60 15.26 8.29
C HIS A 105 -2.38 14.37 7.31
N VAL A 106 -3.53 13.86 7.74
CA VAL A 106 -4.43 13.04 6.90
C VAL A 106 -5.83 13.63 6.95
N ASP A 107 -6.30 14.15 5.81
CA ASP A 107 -7.69 14.53 5.60
C ASP A 107 -8.57 13.28 5.54
N THR A 108 -9.12 12.93 6.71
CA THR A 108 -9.90 11.71 6.91
C THR A 108 -11.17 11.71 6.05
N THR A 109 -11.78 12.88 5.85
CA THR A 109 -13.00 13.02 5.03
C THR A 109 -12.70 12.75 3.56
N ARG A 110 -11.62 13.31 3.02
CA ARG A 110 -11.17 13.00 1.65
C ARG A 110 -10.84 11.52 1.51
N MET A 111 -10.10 10.94 2.46
CA MET A 111 -9.69 9.54 2.39
C MET A 111 -10.88 8.57 2.37
N HIS A 112 -11.93 8.83 3.15
CA HIS A 112 -13.13 7.98 3.10
C HIS A 112 -13.80 7.97 1.72
N LYS A 113 -13.86 9.12 1.03
CA LYS A 113 -14.45 9.20 -0.32
C LYS A 113 -13.69 8.35 -1.33
N LEU A 114 -12.36 8.27 -1.22
CA LEU A 114 -11.54 7.45 -2.14
C LEU A 114 -11.92 5.97 -2.12
N LEU A 115 -12.35 5.45 -0.97
CA LEU A 115 -12.72 4.04 -0.83
C LEU A 115 -14.00 3.69 -1.59
N ASP A 116 -14.87 4.67 -1.85
CA ASP A 116 -16.16 4.48 -2.53
C ASP A 116 -16.08 4.72 -4.04
N ASN A 117 -14.94 5.23 -4.54
CA ASN A 117 -14.68 5.46 -5.95
C ASN A 117 -14.97 4.23 -6.84
N GLU A 118 -15.18 4.49 -8.12
CA GLU A 118 -15.32 3.45 -9.14
C GLU A 118 -14.10 2.53 -9.16
N LEU A 119 -14.30 1.26 -9.50
CA LEU A 119 -13.18 0.34 -9.66
C LEU A 119 -12.42 0.71 -10.92
N GLN A 120 -11.18 1.17 -10.76
CA GLN A 120 -10.30 1.52 -11.88
C GLN A 120 -9.03 0.68 -11.82
N CYS A 121 -8.60 0.14 -12.95
CA CYS A 121 -7.32 -0.56 -13.07
C CYS A 121 -6.15 0.41 -12.81
N HIS A 122 -5.20 0.00 -11.98
CA HIS A 122 -4.01 0.78 -11.64
C HIS A 122 -2.95 0.82 -12.75
N ARG A 123 -3.09 -0.01 -13.79
CA ARG A 123 -2.13 -0.10 -14.92
C ARG A 123 -2.60 0.58 -16.20
N CYS A 124 -3.88 0.46 -16.55
CA CYS A 124 -4.40 0.91 -17.85
C CYS A 124 -5.69 1.75 -17.76
N SER A 125 -6.04 2.24 -16.58
CA SER A 125 -7.17 3.17 -16.35
C SER A 125 -8.58 2.66 -16.70
N ASN A 126 -8.73 1.41 -17.17
CA ASN A 126 -10.04 0.79 -17.44
C ASN A 126 -10.91 0.75 -16.18
N LYS A 127 -12.20 1.03 -16.33
CA LYS A 127 -13.18 1.05 -15.24
C LYS A 127 -14.06 -0.19 -15.23
N PHE A 128 -14.49 -0.60 -14.05
CA PHE A 128 -15.28 -1.80 -13.82
C PHE A 128 -16.42 -1.53 -12.85
N THR A 129 -17.54 -2.24 -13.05
CA THR A 129 -18.70 -2.14 -12.15
C THR A 129 -18.66 -3.17 -11.03
N THR A 130 -17.89 -4.26 -11.18
CA THR A 130 -17.82 -5.35 -10.19
C THR A 130 -16.40 -5.88 -10.01
N MET A 131 -16.10 -6.37 -8.79
CA MET A 131 -14.80 -6.96 -8.45
C MET A 131 -14.43 -8.18 -9.32
N PRO A 132 -15.35 -9.13 -9.64
CA PRO A 132 -15.01 -10.25 -10.52
C PRO A 132 -14.52 -9.82 -11.91
N LYS A 133 -15.16 -8.82 -12.52
CA LYS A 133 -14.73 -8.28 -13.82
C LYS A 133 -13.34 -7.66 -13.73
N LEU A 134 -13.08 -6.88 -12.68
CA LEU A 134 -11.75 -6.33 -12.44
C LEU A 134 -10.71 -7.43 -12.24
N LYS A 135 -10.97 -8.44 -11.39
CA LYS A 135 -10.04 -9.56 -11.15
C LYS A 135 -9.70 -10.30 -12.45
N GLN A 136 -10.71 -10.58 -13.28
CA GLN A 136 -10.50 -11.19 -14.60
C GLN A 136 -9.61 -10.32 -15.50
N HIS A 137 -9.81 -9.00 -15.47
CA HIS A 137 -8.98 -8.06 -16.20
C HIS A 137 -7.53 -8.02 -15.70
N LEU A 138 -7.26 -8.15 -14.40
CA LEU A 138 -5.88 -8.13 -13.88
C LEU A 138 -5.01 -9.25 -14.47
N LEU A 139 -5.61 -10.39 -14.84
CA LEU A 139 -4.92 -11.50 -15.50
C LEU A 139 -4.39 -11.13 -16.90
N THR A 140 -4.92 -10.08 -17.54
CA THR A 140 -4.39 -9.63 -18.83
C THR A 140 -3.07 -8.88 -18.69
N HIS A 141 -2.70 -8.47 -17.47
CA HIS A 141 -1.46 -7.75 -17.17
C HIS A 141 -0.33 -8.65 -16.64
N THR A 142 -0.54 -9.96 -16.62
CA THR A 142 0.46 -10.96 -16.18
C THR A 142 1.12 -11.69 -17.36
N SER A 143 1.01 -11.15 -18.57
CA SER A 143 1.67 -11.66 -19.77
C SER A 143 3.03 -11.03 -19.96
#